data_AF-A0AAV8XAY6-F1
#
_entry.id   AF-A0AAV8XAY6-F1
#
_cell.length_a   1.000
_cell.length_b   1.000
_cell.length_c   1.000
_cell.angle_alpha   90.00
_cell.angle_beta   90.00
_cell.angle_gamma   90.00
#
_symmetry.space_group_name_H-M   'P 1'
#
loop_
_entity.id
_entity.type
_entity.pdbx_description
1 polymer ?
#
loop_
_entity_poly.entity_id
_entity_poly.type
_entity_poly.pdbx_seq_one_letter_code
_entity_poly.pdbx_strand_id
1 'polypeptide(L)'
;MLESTEILIVTISVVLIALVRIIDKKPPPIIGIYQRPSGLYWLKVGFMYLLLTLRKLKPLKKKELERFYSNIEKPQKLSVHEKPIDAVYLNGANKHGDHLVTGLARRKGSLTDGFLYLKINGSNYGLLETPKLPDTTLRNDNDEEFSADGIKMSCVEPMKKWTLMYNGKMKELDNRNKWHDVTIEGVWTSDLPPFNFDTDMDPLCMAKSMAYEKWSRQHFDNLKSNHQTHYEQFGVLRASVKIDDVAYDIELDTLRDHSFGNHREWRQFRRYGLHFFSAENGDRFSLGKICLPISFSRLTVGYVYSAKHKQIFPVKDCDLQLYQHGEFGTPPKDFAFSFTA
;
A
#
# COMPACT_ATOMS: atom_id res chain seq x y z
N MET A 1 53.88 16.30 -23.19
CA MET A 1 52.88 17.27 -23.69
C MET A 1 51.59 16.51 -23.83
N LEU A 2 50.50 16.96 -23.21
CA LEU A 2 49.17 16.38 -23.48
C LEU A 2 48.83 16.66 -24.94
N GLU A 3 48.30 15.67 -25.65
CA GLU A 3 47.84 15.85 -27.03
C GLU A 3 46.63 16.81 -27.04
N SER A 4 46.42 17.54 -28.15
CA SER A 4 45.32 18.49 -28.30
C SER A 4 43.94 17.88 -27.99
N THR A 5 43.78 16.58 -28.25
CA THR A 5 42.58 15.80 -27.93
C THR A 5 42.35 15.65 -26.43
N GLU A 6 43.41 15.43 -25.65
CA GLU A 6 43.33 15.27 -24.19
C GLU A 6 42.96 16.60 -23.53
N ILE A 7 43.52 17.71 -24.00
CA ILE A 7 43.19 19.07 -23.53
C ILE A 7 41.72 19.39 -23.81
N LEU A 8 41.21 19.03 -24.99
CA LEU A 8 39.80 19.22 -25.35
C LEU A 8 38.86 18.40 -24.45
N ILE A 9 39.18 17.12 -24.22
CA ILE A 9 38.38 16.24 -23.34
C ILE A 9 38.33 16.79 -21.91
N VAL A 10 39.47 17.21 -21.36
CA VAL A 10 39.54 17.78 -20.01
C VAL A 10 38.74 19.08 -19.94
N THR A 11 38.88 19.97 -20.93
CA THR A 11 38.15 21.25 -20.97
C THR A 11 36.64 21.04 -21.04
N ILE A 12 36.17 20.16 -21.93
CA ILE A 12 34.74 19.80 -22.02
C ILE A 12 34.25 19.20 -20.70
N SER A 13 35.03 18.30 -20.10
CA SER A 13 34.67 17.67 -18.82
C SER A 13 34.55 18.70 -17.69
N VAL A 14 35.48 19.66 -17.60
CA VAL A 14 35.45 20.72 -16.58
C VAL A 14 34.26 21.65 -16.79
N VAL A 15 33.98 22.08 -18.03
CA VAL A 15 32.82 22.92 -18.35
C VAL A 15 31.53 22.18 -18.03
N LEU A 16 31.44 20.90 -18.37
CA LEU A 16 30.27 20.08 -18.10
C LEU A 16 30.06 19.86 -16.59
N ILE A 17 31.13 19.63 -15.83
CA ILE A 17 31.08 19.56 -14.36
C ILE A 17 30.64 20.91 -13.76
N ALA A 18 31.16 22.03 -14.27
CA ALA A 18 30.78 23.37 -13.81
C ALA A 18 29.30 23.67 -14.10
N LEU A 19 28.82 23.36 -15.31
CA LEU A 19 27.42 23.48 -15.69
C LEU A 19 26.53 22.60 -14.82
N VAL A 20 26.90 21.34 -14.61
CA VAL A 20 26.16 20.43 -13.72
C VAL A 20 26.11 20.99 -12.30
N ARG A 21 27.19 21.58 -11.78
CA ARG A 21 27.20 22.19 -10.44
C ARG A 21 26.34 23.45 -10.34
N ILE A 22 26.30 24.29 -11.39
CA ILE A 22 25.46 25.48 -11.45
C ILE A 22 23.98 25.08 -11.55
N ILE A 23 23.69 24.03 -12.31
CA ILE A 23 22.35 23.49 -12.50
C ILE A 23 21.88 22.76 -11.23
N ASP A 24 22.71 21.94 -10.59
CA ASP A 24 22.34 21.14 -9.41
C ASP A 24 22.24 21.97 -8.12
N LYS A 25 21.33 22.95 -8.13
CA LYS A 25 20.83 23.61 -6.92
C LYS A 25 20.19 22.53 -6.05
N LYS A 26 20.69 22.34 -4.84
CA LYS A 26 20.18 21.39 -3.85
C LYS A 26 19.35 22.14 -2.81
N PRO A 27 18.08 22.48 -3.11
CA PRO A 27 17.24 23.13 -2.12
C PRO A 27 17.15 22.27 -0.85
N PRO A 28 17.13 22.88 0.34
CA PRO A 28 16.94 22.14 1.58
C PRO A 28 15.56 21.44 1.54
N PRO A 29 15.45 20.20 2.07
CA PRO A 29 14.17 19.52 2.16
C PRO A 29 13.18 20.33 3.00
N ILE A 30 11.89 20.28 2.65
CA ILE A 30 10.85 20.86 3.50
C ILE A 30 10.91 20.11 4.83
N ILE A 31 11.02 20.86 5.94
CA ILE A 31 11.15 20.35 7.31
C ILE A 31 12.21 19.26 7.50
N GLY A 32 13.27 19.28 6.69
CA GLY A 32 14.37 18.31 6.77
C GLY A 32 14.05 16.91 6.22
N ILE A 33 12.83 16.66 5.73
CA ILE A 33 12.36 15.32 5.34
C ILE A 33 12.01 15.28 3.85
N TYR A 34 11.10 16.15 3.42
CA TYR A 34 10.47 16.07 2.11
C TYR A 34 11.35 16.74 1.05
N GLN A 35 12.05 15.94 0.24
CA GLN A 35 12.96 16.44 -0.78
C GLN A 35 12.26 17.35 -1.78
N ARG A 36 13.01 18.26 -2.41
CA ARG A 36 12.51 19.24 -3.37
C ARG A 36 13.24 19.05 -4.71
N PRO A 37 12.65 19.47 -5.83
CA PRO A 37 13.29 19.35 -7.14
C PRO A 37 14.65 20.06 -7.14
N SER A 38 15.73 19.31 -7.41
CA SER A 38 17.04 19.91 -7.73
C SER A 38 17.06 20.35 -9.18
N GLY A 39 18.06 21.11 -9.64
CA GLY A 39 18.07 21.47 -11.08
C GLY A 39 18.35 20.29 -12.01
N LEU A 40 18.78 19.13 -11.50
CA LEU A 40 18.84 17.86 -12.27
C LEU A 40 17.51 17.10 -12.25
N TYR A 41 16.46 17.61 -11.61
CA TYR A 41 15.19 16.90 -11.43
C TYR A 41 14.61 16.38 -12.75
N TRP A 42 14.45 17.23 -13.76
CA TRP A 42 13.86 16.80 -15.04
C TRP A 42 14.75 15.83 -15.83
N LEU A 43 16.08 15.94 -15.69
CA LEU A 43 17.00 14.95 -16.25
C LEU A 43 16.79 13.58 -15.60
N LYS A 44 16.67 13.54 -14.27
CA LYS A 44 16.35 12.32 -13.51
C LYS A 44 14.99 11.74 -13.91
N VAL A 45 13.97 12.60 -14.07
CA VAL A 45 12.64 12.18 -14.52
C VAL A 45 12.73 11.52 -15.89
N GLY A 46 13.38 12.17 -16.87
CA GLY A 46 13.52 11.62 -18.22
C GLY A 46 14.23 10.25 -18.23
N PHE A 47 15.34 10.14 -17.49
CA PHE A 47 16.07 8.88 -17.34
C PHE A 47 15.20 7.76 -16.74
N MET A 48 14.55 8.02 -15.60
CA MET A 48 13.71 7.00 -14.95
C MET A 48 12.47 6.66 -15.76
N TYR A 49 11.83 7.65 -16.40
CA TYR A 49 10.67 7.43 -17.25
C TYR A 49 11.01 6.50 -18.41
N LEU A 50 12.15 6.71 -19.07
CA LEU A 50 12.63 5.82 -20.13
C LEU A 50 12.83 4.39 -19.59
N LEU A 51 13.57 4.23 -18.48
CA LEU A 51 13.82 2.90 -17.89
C LEU A 51 12.53 2.17 -17.51
N LEU A 52 11.60 2.85 -16.84
CA LEU A 52 10.33 2.29 -16.39
C LEU A 52 9.42 1.96 -17.58
N THR A 53 9.39 2.81 -18.61
CA THR A 53 8.63 2.54 -19.84
C THR A 53 9.18 1.34 -20.59
N LEU A 54 10.51 1.24 -20.74
CA LEU A 54 11.17 0.10 -21.37
C LEU A 54 10.88 -1.21 -20.62
N ARG A 55 10.80 -1.16 -19.28
CA ARG A 55 10.42 -2.32 -18.45
C ARG A 55 8.99 -2.81 -18.76
N LYS A 56 8.06 -1.90 -19.08
CA LYS A 56 6.68 -2.25 -19.44
C LYS A 56 6.50 -2.88 -20.83
N LEU A 57 7.49 -2.75 -21.71
CA LEU A 57 7.42 -3.32 -23.07
C LEU A 57 7.48 -4.86 -23.12
N LYS A 58 7.72 -5.52 -21.99
CA LYS A 58 7.75 -6.98 -21.87
C LYS A 58 6.57 -7.48 -21.04
N PRO A 59 5.33 -7.43 -21.56
CA PRO A 59 4.18 -7.96 -20.82
C PRO A 59 4.31 -9.48 -20.68
N LEU A 60 3.85 -10.00 -19.54
CA LEU A 60 3.71 -11.44 -19.34
C LEU A 60 2.64 -12.00 -20.28
N LYS A 61 2.85 -13.20 -20.81
CA LYS A 61 1.79 -13.89 -21.56
C LYS A 61 0.66 -14.27 -20.59
N LYS A 62 -0.58 -14.39 -21.09
CA LYS A 62 -1.77 -14.68 -20.26
C LYS A 62 -1.57 -15.84 -19.27
N LYS A 63 -1.06 -16.98 -19.73
CA LYS A 63 -0.80 -18.16 -18.87
C LYS A 63 0.26 -17.89 -17.78
N GLU A 64 1.27 -17.08 -18.09
CA GLU A 64 2.30 -16.70 -17.13
C GLU A 64 1.74 -15.74 -16.08
N LEU A 65 0.85 -14.84 -16.49
CA LEU A 65 0.13 -13.93 -15.61
C LEU A 65 -0.82 -14.67 -14.65
N GLU A 66 -1.60 -15.63 -15.16
CA GLU A 66 -2.46 -16.49 -14.34
C GLU A 66 -1.65 -17.29 -13.30
N ARG A 67 -0.51 -17.86 -13.73
CA ARG A 67 0.41 -18.56 -12.82
C ARG A 67 1.02 -17.62 -11.79
N PHE A 68 1.40 -16.42 -12.20
CA PHE A 68 1.92 -15.39 -11.30
C PHE A 68 0.89 -15.07 -10.22
N TYR A 69 -0.35 -14.76 -10.60
CA TYR A 69 -1.41 -14.44 -9.64
C TYR A 69 -1.75 -15.61 -8.72
N SER A 70 -1.82 -16.83 -9.24
CA SER A 70 -2.03 -18.03 -8.41
C SER A 70 -0.92 -18.25 -7.38
N ASN A 71 0.32 -17.85 -7.69
CA ASN A 71 1.45 -17.98 -6.77
C ASN A 71 1.43 -16.89 -5.69
N ILE A 72 1.16 -15.63 -6.06
CA ILE A 72 1.19 -14.52 -5.10
C ILE A 72 -0.02 -14.52 -4.17
N GLU A 73 -1.12 -15.19 -4.52
CA GLU A 73 -2.31 -15.36 -3.68
C GLU A 73 -2.11 -16.30 -2.48
N LYS A 74 -1.05 -17.11 -2.52
CA LYS A 74 -0.73 -18.04 -1.45
C LYS A 74 0.07 -17.37 -0.35
N PRO A 75 0.05 -17.92 0.87
CA PRO A 75 1.03 -17.61 1.89
C PRO A 75 2.47 -17.77 1.33
N GLN A 76 3.24 -16.69 1.29
CA GLN A 76 4.61 -16.62 0.79
C GLN A 76 5.63 -17.17 1.79
N LYS A 77 6.76 -17.67 1.30
CA LYS A 77 7.85 -18.07 2.20
C LYS A 77 8.46 -16.82 2.85
N LEU A 78 8.45 -16.76 4.19
CA LEU A 78 9.12 -15.69 4.93
C LEU A 78 10.63 -15.73 4.68
N SER A 79 11.23 -14.54 4.55
CA SER A 79 12.68 -14.42 4.37
C SER A 79 13.46 -14.79 5.65
N VAL A 80 14.78 -14.89 5.51
CA VAL A 80 15.68 -15.12 6.65
C VAL A 80 15.91 -13.88 7.52
N HIS A 81 15.41 -12.71 7.10
CA HIS A 81 15.56 -11.45 7.83
C HIS A 81 15.00 -11.54 9.26
N GLU A 82 15.39 -10.64 10.15
CA GLU A 82 14.82 -10.56 11.50
C GLU A 82 13.35 -10.11 11.52
N LYS A 83 12.94 -9.37 10.49
CA LYS A 83 11.62 -8.72 10.36
C LYS A 83 10.96 -9.05 9.02
N PRO A 84 10.82 -10.34 8.65
CA PRO A 84 10.18 -10.71 7.40
C PRO A 84 8.71 -10.29 7.45
N ILE A 85 8.07 -10.25 6.29
CA ILE A 85 6.66 -9.87 6.19
C ILE A 85 5.98 -10.65 5.08
N ASP A 86 4.81 -11.17 5.41
CA ASP A 86 3.77 -11.48 4.44
C ASP A 86 2.41 -11.12 5.04
N ALA A 87 1.74 -10.16 4.41
CA ALA A 87 0.54 -9.53 4.94
C ALA A 87 -0.64 -9.61 3.98
N VAL A 88 -1.80 -9.93 4.51
CA VAL A 88 -3.09 -9.73 3.84
C VAL A 88 -3.91 -8.72 4.63
N TYR A 89 -4.67 -7.91 3.90
CA TYR A 89 -5.48 -6.86 4.47
C TYR A 89 -6.79 -6.76 3.71
N LEU A 90 -7.84 -6.41 4.44
CA LEU A 90 -9.18 -6.22 3.92
C LEU A 90 -9.81 -5.00 4.61
N ASN A 91 -10.35 -4.09 3.81
CA ASN A 91 -11.02 -2.88 4.28
C ASN A 91 -12.29 -2.66 3.46
N GLY A 92 -13.44 -2.72 4.12
CA GLY A 92 -14.72 -2.55 3.48
C GLY A 92 -15.65 -1.65 4.25
N ALA A 93 -16.49 -0.94 3.50
CA ALA A 93 -17.57 -0.10 4.02
C ALA A 93 -18.76 -0.13 3.07
N ASN A 94 -19.93 0.30 3.56
CA ASN A 94 -21.11 0.52 2.74
C ASN A 94 -21.74 1.90 3.01
N LYS A 95 -22.72 2.26 2.19
CA LYS A 95 -23.49 3.52 2.32
C LYS A 95 -24.33 3.61 3.61
N HIS A 96 -24.54 2.49 4.30
CA HIS A 96 -25.31 2.43 5.54
C HIS A 96 -24.45 2.77 6.77
N GLY A 97 -23.14 2.93 6.59
CA GLY A 97 -22.19 3.26 7.65
C GLY A 97 -21.57 2.03 8.33
N ASP A 98 -21.84 0.84 7.83
CA ASP A 98 -21.18 -0.39 8.28
C ASP A 98 -19.75 -0.42 7.76
N HIS A 99 -18.82 -0.94 8.56
CA HIS A 99 -17.45 -1.16 8.13
C HIS A 99 -16.80 -2.33 8.83
N LEU A 100 -15.91 -2.99 8.10
CA LEU A 100 -15.06 -4.06 8.60
C LEU A 100 -13.65 -3.83 8.07
N VAL A 101 -12.68 -3.85 8.98
CA VAL A 101 -11.26 -3.72 8.63
C VAL A 101 -10.49 -4.80 9.35
N THR A 102 -9.69 -5.57 8.63
CA THR A 102 -8.85 -6.61 9.21
C THR A 102 -7.53 -6.75 8.47
N GLY A 103 -6.48 -7.06 9.21
CA GLY A 103 -5.17 -7.35 8.64
C GLY A 103 -4.51 -8.49 9.39
N LEU A 104 -3.76 -9.32 8.66
CA LEU A 104 -2.90 -10.36 9.21
C LEU A 104 -1.55 -10.31 8.50
N ALA A 105 -0.50 -10.07 9.26
CA ALA A 105 0.88 -9.96 8.80
C ALA A 105 1.73 -11.03 9.49
N ARG A 106 2.02 -12.12 8.78
CA ARG A 106 2.86 -13.21 9.26
C ARG A 106 4.29 -12.72 9.45
N ARG A 107 4.86 -13.07 10.60
CA ARG A 107 6.21 -12.73 11.07
C ARG A 107 6.97 -14.00 11.45
N LYS A 108 8.24 -13.81 11.79
CA LYS A 108 9.13 -14.90 12.22
C LYS A 108 8.70 -15.45 13.58
N GLY A 109 8.84 -16.75 13.78
CA GLY A 109 8.64 -17.40 15.07
C GLY A 109 7.17 -17.56 15.47
N SER A 110 6.30 -17.90 14.51
CA SER A 110 4.87 -18.11 14.74
C SER A 110 4.13 -16.91 15.35
N LEU A 111 4.62 -15.72 14.99
CA LEU A 111 4.00 -14.46 15.32
C LEU A 111 3.23 -13.92 14.11
N THR A 112 2.08 -13.31 14.38
CA THR A 112 1.28 -12.62 13.38
C THR A 112 0.92 -11.25 13.95
N ASP A 113 1.26 -10.17 13.25
CA ASP A 113 0.64 -8.87 13.54
C ASP A 113 -0.79 -8.90 12.99
N GLY A 114 -1.81 -8.79 13.84
CA GLY A 114 -3.19 -8.86 13.38
C GLY A 114 -4.16 -8.05 14.20
N PHE A 115 -5.27 -7.69 13.56
CA PHE A 115 -6.35 -6.91 14.15
C PHE A 115 -7.63 -7.08 13.34
N LEU A 116 -8.77 -6.83 13.97
CA LEU A 116 -10.06 -6.69 13.30
C LEU A 116 -10.90 -5.63 14.01
N TYR A 117 -11.48 -4.73 13.21
CA TYR A 117 -12.47 -3.74 13.61
C TYR A 117 -13.79 -4.04 12.91
N LEU A 118 -14.89 -3.87 13.63
CA LEU A 118 -16.23 -4.08 13.12
C LEU A 118 -17.17 -2.98 13.63
N LYS A 119 -17.91 -2.35 12.72
CA LYS A 119 -19.06 -1.52 13.06
C LYS A 119 -20.23 -1.92 12.19
N ILE A 120 -21.36 -2.14 12.85
CA ILE A 120 -22.66 -2.29 12.20
C ILE A 120 -23.49 -1.10 12.67
N ASN A 121 -23.77 -0.16 11.77
CA ASN A 121 -24.38 1.13 12.11
C ASN A 121 -25.80 0.97 12.68
N GLY A 122 -26.52 -0.09 12.26
CA GLY A 122 -27.81 -0.46 12.82
C GLY A 122 -27.75 -1.18 14.19
N SER A 123 -26.57 -1.43 14.74
CA SER A 123 -26.38 -2.09 16.03
C SER A 123 -26.15 -1.07 17.16
N ASN A 124 -26.37 -1.50 18.41
CA ASN A 124 -26.15 -0.68 19.61
C ASN A 124 -24.74 -0.80 20.20
N TYR A 125 -23.81 -1.48 19.52
CA TYR A 125 -22.48 -1.83 20.05
C TYR A 125 -21.38 -0.81 19.72
N GLY A 126 -21.67 0.19 18.88
CA GLY A 126 -20.66 1.14 18.41
C GLY A 126 -19.57 0.47 17.56
N LEU A 127 -18.32 0.89 17.74
CA LEU A 127 -17.15 0.29 17.08
C LEU A 127 -16.57 -0.80 17.98
N LEU A 128 -16.52 -2.03 17.47
CA LEU A 128 -15.89 -3.16 18.12
C LEU A 128 -14.46 -3.36 17.62
N GLU A 129 -13.56 -3.72 18.55
CA GLU A 129 -12.16 -4.02 18.25
C GLU A 129 -11.74 -5.36 18.88
N THR A 130 -10.79 -6.06 18.26
CA THR A 130 -10.24 -7.32 18.82
C THR A 130 -9.55 -7.10 20.17
N PRO A 131 -9.47 -8.15 21.03
CA PRO A 131 -9.12 -7.99 22.45
C PRO A 131 -7.78 -7.31 22.71
N LYS A 132 -6.77 -7.65 21.90
CA LYS A 132 -5.37 -7.23 22.11
C LYS A 132 -5.10 -5.79 21.73
N LEU A 133 -5.96 -5.16 20.91
CA LEU A 133 -5.74 -3.78 20.51
C LEU A 133 -5.59 -2.86 21.74
N PRO A 134 -4.61 -1.93 21.76
CA PRO A 134 -3.81 -1.49 20.61
C PRO A 134 -2.59 -2.38 20.28
N ASP A 135 -2.30 -3.42 21.04
CA ASP A 135 -1.28 -4.41 20.65
C ASP A 135 -1.81 -5.28 19.50
N THR A 136 -0.97 -5.52 18.50
CA THR A 136 -1.28 -6.33 17.32
C THR A 136 -0.54 -7.65 17.31
N THR A 137 0.36 -7.94 18.26
CA THR A 137 1.12 -9.19 18.26
C THR A 137 0.25 -10.39 18.71
N LEU A 138 -0.11 -11.22 17.74
CA LEU A 138 -0.86 -12.45 17.90
C LEU A 138 0.04 -13.67 17.73
N ARG A 139 -0.43 -14.84 18.20
CA ARG A 139 0.23 -16.11 17.93
C ARG A 139 -0.55 -16.87 16.87
N ASN A 140 0.18 -17.58 16.02
CA ASN A 140 -0.38 -18.45 15.02
C ASN A 140 0.05 -19.89 15.31
N ASP A 141 -0.86 -20.84 15.13
CA ASP A 141 -0.58 -22.27 15.27
C ASP A 141 -0.03 -22.88 13.96
N ASN A 142 -0.24 -22.21 12.82
CA ASN A 142 0.20 -22.66 11.51
C ASN A 142 0.83 -21.51 10.71
N ASP A 143 2.16 -21.48 10.67
CA ASP A 143 2.94 -20.50 9.92
C ASP A 143 2.63 -20.45 8.43
N GLU A 144 1.97 -21.46 7.85
CA GLU A 144 1.56 -21.52 6.44
C GLU A 144 0.18 -20.94 6.16
N GLU A 145 -0.52 -20.39 7.16
CA GLU A 145 -1.85 -19.80 6.99
C GLU A 145 -1.91 -18.34 7.45
N PHE A 146 -2.81 -17.56 6.87
CA PHE A 146 -3.21 -16.27 7.42
C PHE A 146 -4.28 -16.50 8.49
N SER A 147 -3.84 -16.89 9.69
CA SER A 147 -4.70 -17.07 10.85
C SER A 147 -3.99 -16.65 12.14
N ALA A 148 -4.75 -16.12 13.10
CA ALA A 148 -4.29 -15.86 14.47
C ALA A 148 -5.47 -15.39 15.35
N ASP A 149 -5.47 -15.79 16.63
CA ASP A 149 -6.44 -15.38 17.66
C ASP A 149 -7.91 -15.32 17.15
N GLY A 150 -8.35 -16.40 16.47
CA GLY A 150 -9.71 -16.56 15.97
C GLY A 150 -9.96 -15.94 14.58
N ILE A 151 -9.07 -15.08 14.06
CA ILE A 151 -9.16 -14.53 12.71
C ILE A 151 -8.56 -15.54 11.72
N LYS A 152 -9.23 -15.79 10.60
CA LYS A 152 -8.68 -16.56 9.47
C LYS A 152 -9.10 -15.96 8.14
N MET A 153 -8.12 -15.73 7.26
CA MET A 153 -8.33 -15.32 5.88
C MET A 153 -7.75 -16.41 4.96
N SER A 154 -8.49 -16.81 3.93
CA SER A 154 -8.02 -17.89 3.04
C SER A 154 -8.43 -17.66 1.59
N CYS A 155 -7.46 -17.82 0.68
CA CYS A 155 -7.72 -17.86 -0.75
C CYS A 155 -8.48 -19.15 -1.10
N VAL A 156 -9.65 -19.03 -1.72
CA VAL A 156 -10.39 -20.16 -2.29
C VAL A 156 -10.12 -20.27 -3.79
N GLU A 157 -10.16 -19.14 -4.48
CA GLU A 157 -9.87 -19.04 -5.91
C GLU A 157 -9.05 -17.76 -6.16
N PRO A 158 -7.81 -17.87 -6.68
CA PRO A 158 -6.93 -16.73 -6.95
C PRO A 158 -7.63 -15.61 -7.71
N MET A 159 -7.51 -14.38 -7.24
CA MET A 159 -8.08 -13.15 -7.81
C MET A 159 -9.61 -13.14 -7.93
N LYS A 160 -10.30 -14.10 -7.30
CA LYS A 160 -11.74 -14.29 -7.46
C LYS A 160 -12.49 -14.44 -6.15
N LYS A 161 -11.97 -15.25 -5.22
CA LYS A 161 -12.71 -15.64 -4.02
C LYS A 161 -11.81 -15.88 -2.82
N TRP A 162 -12.17 -15.24 -1.71
CA TRP A 162 -11.54 -15.39 -0.41
C TRP A 162 -12.60 -15.64 0.67
N THR A 163 -12.23 -16.33 1.74
CA THR A 163 -13.04 -16.43 2.95
C THR A 163 -12.42 -15.62 4.07
N LEU A 164 -13.27 -15.03 4.91
CA LEU A 164 -12.94 -14.38 6.16
C LEU A 164 -13.73 -15.07 7.26
N MET A 165 -13.06 -15.53 8.29
CA MET A 165 -13.70 -16.08 9.48
C MET A 165 -13.17 -15.37 10.72
N TYR A 166 -14.05 -15.14 11.68
CA TYR A 166 -13.69 -14.73 13.03
C TYR A 166 -14.54 -15.49 14.04
N ASN A 167 -13.92 -15.97 15.12
CA ASN A 167 -14.64 -16.47 16.28
C ASN A 167 -13.85 -16.09 17.53
N GLY A 168 -14.41 -15.18 18.32
CA GLY A 168 -13.77 -14.70 19.54
C GLY A 168 -14.51 -13.53 20.16
N LYS A 169 -13.90 -12.96 21.20
CA LYS A 169 -14.46 -11.79 21.89
C LYS A 169 -14.01 -10.50 21.23
N MET A 170 -14.89 -9.50 21.17
CA MET A 170 -14.51 -8.12 20.84
C MET A 170 -14.93 -7.18 21.97
N LYS A 171 -14.27 -6.02 22.06
CA LYS A 171 -14.60 -4.98 23.03
C LYS A 171 -15.07 -3.70 22.34
N GLU A 172 -15.95 -2.94 23.00
CA GLU A 172 -16.35 -1.61 22.50
C GLU A 172 -15.17 -0.63 22.61
N LEU A 173 -14.93 0.18 21.58
CA LEU A 173 -13.88 1.20 21.58
C LEU A 173 -14.16 2.28 22.65
N ASP A 174 -15.41 2.73 22.75
CA ASP A 174 -15.83 3.79 23.67
C ASP A 174 -15.90 3.30 25.13
N ASN A 175 -16.05 1.98 25.34
CA ASN A 175 -16.05 1.37 26.66
C ASN A 175 -15.39 -0.03 26.62
N ARG A 176 -14.06 -0.04 26.76
CA ARG A 176 -13.21 -1.25 26.69
C ARG A 176 -13.46 -2.30 27.79
N ASN A 177 -14.35 -2.03 28.74
CA ASN A 177 -14.77 -3.01 29.75
C ASN A 177 -15.99 -3.84 29.32
N LYS A 178 -16.67 -3.45 28.23
CA LYS A 178 -17.75 -4.22 27.65
C LYS A 178 -17.22 -5.13 26.55
N TRP A 179 -17.64 -6.39 26.62
CA TRP A 179 -17.18 -7.46 25.76
C TRP A 179 -18.37 -8.18 25.16
N HIS A 180 -18.23 -8.59 23.90
CA HIS A 180 -19.24 -9.30 23.15
C HIS A 180 -18.63 -10.55 22.52
N ASP A 181 -19.38 -11.64 22.50
CA ASP A 181 -19.00 -12.83 21.74
C ASP A 181 -19.36 -12.59 20.27
N VAL A 182 -18.37 -12.67 19.38
CA VAL A 182 -18.55 -12.33 17.96
C VAL A 182 -18.11 -13.48 17.07
N THR A 183 -18.98 -13.86 16.15
CA THR A 183 -18.63 -14.76 15.03
C THR A 183 -18.89 -14.07 13.70
N ILE A 184 -17.95 -14.19 12.78
CA ILE A 184 -18.05 -13.66 11.42
C ILE A 184 -17.77 -14.80 10.45
N GLU A 185 -18.67 -14.99 9.49
CA GLU A 185 -18.48 -15.88 8.35
C GLU A 185 -18.68 -15.06 7.08
N GLY A 186 -17.57 -14.77 6.41
CA GLY A 186 -17.50 -13.89 5.27
C GLY A 186 -16.96 -14.54 4.02
N VAL A 187 -17.52 -14.18 2.87
CA VAL A 187 -17.02 -14.52 1.55
C VAL A 187 -16.78 -13.23 0.77
N TRP A 188 -15.52 -12.99 0.43
CA TRP A 188 -15.12 -11.92 -0.46
C TRP A 188 -15.04 -12.44 -1.89
N THR A 189 -15.63 -11.70 -2.83
CA THR A 189 -15.61 -12.03 -4.25
C THR A 189 -15.27 -10.83 -5.12
N SER A 190 -14.60 -11.05 -6.24
CA SER A 190 -14.32 -10.00 -7.22
C SER A 190 -14.32 -10.50 -8.66
N ASP A 191 -14.86 -9.67 -9.55
CA ASP A 191 -14.67 -9.76 -11.00
C ASP A 191 -13.86 -8.58 -11.56
N LEU A 192 -13.34 -7.73 -10.68
CA LEU A 192 -12.55 -6.56 -11.04
C LEU A 192 -11.08 -6.96 -11.25
N PRO A 193 -10.36 -6.31 -12.18
CA PRO A 193 -8.93 -6.56 -12.33
C PRO A 193 -8.16 -6.16 -11.06
N PRO A 194 -7.09 -6.89 -10.68
CA PRO A 194 -6.16 -6.44 -9.65
C PRO A 194 -5.27 -5.31 -10.18
N PHE A 195 -4.69 -4.53 -9.26
CA PHE A 195 -3.65 -3.55 -9.52
C PHE A 195 -2.36 -3.97 -8.84
N ASN A 196 -1.32 -4.28 -9.61
CA ASN A 196 0.00 -4.63 -9.11
C ASN A 196 0.91 -3.40 -9.15
N PHE A 197 1.37 -2.95 -7.99
CA PHE A 197 2.18 -1.73 -7.88
C PHE A 197 3.57 -1.87 -8.53
N ASP A 198 4.04 -3.09 -8.78
CA ASP A 198 5.32 -3.34 -9.45
C ASP A 198 5.24 -3.12 -10.98
N THR A 199 4.05 -3.26 -11.57
CA THR A 199 3.88 -3.29 -13.03
C THR A 199 2.90 -2.24 -13.54
N ASP A 200 1.91 -1.85 -12.74
CA ASP A 200 0.73 -1.13 -13.24
C ASP A 200 0.80 0.37 -12.96
N MET A 201 1.63 0.80 -12.00
CA MET A 201 1.88 2.22 -11.70
C MET A 201 2.25 3.04 -12.95
N ASP A 202 1.78 4.29 -13.01
CA ASP A 202 2.14 5.20 -14.10
C ASP A 202 3.66 5.48 -14.10
N PRO A 203 4.38 5.20 -15.21
CA PRO A 203 5.83 5.38 -15.26
C PRO A 203 6.29 6.81 -14.99
N LEU A 204 5.53 7.81 -15.44
CA LEU A 204 5.91 9.22 -15.29
C LEU A 204 5.71 9.67 -13.83
N CYS A 205 4.60 9.28 -13.20
CA CYS A 205 4.31 9.51 -11.79
C CYS A 205 5.40 8.91 -10.88
N MET A 206 5.80 7.65 -11.17
CA MET A 206 6.88 6.99 -10.45
C MET A 206 8.24 7.66 -10.70
N ALA A 207 8.55 8.03 -11.95
CA ALA A 207 9.78 8.74 -12.29
C ALA A 207 9.89 10.09 -11.59
N LYS A 208 8.79 10.86 -11.51
CA LYS A 208 8.69 12.10 -10.73
C LYS A 208 9.01 11.86 -9.26
N SER A 209 8.44 10.81 -8.66
CA SER A 209 8.67 10.43 -7.26
C SER A 209 10.15 10.07 -7.00
N MET A 210 10.77 9.27 -7.88
CA MET A 210 12.18 8.90 -7.79
C MET A 210 13.15 10.08 -8.01
N ALA A 211 12.77 11.06 -8.83
CA ALA A 211 13.62 12.19 -9.18
C ALA A 211 13.77 13.22 -8.05
N TYR A 212 12.84 13.25 -7.09
CA TYR A 212 12.98 14.08 -5.88
C TYR A 212 14.18 13.65 -5.03
N GLU A 213 14.55 12.37 -5.07
CA GLU A 213 15.50 11.80 -4.13
C GLU A 213 16.97 12.08 -4.50
N LYS A 214 17.83 12.04 -3.47
CA LYS A 214 19.27 12.14 -3.63
C LYS A 214 19.81 10.79 -4.10
N TRP A 215 20.14 10.70 -5.39
CA TRP A 215 20.68 9.49 -5.96
C TRP A 215 22.09 9.21 -5.46
N SER A 216 22.27 8.02 -4.92
CA SER A 216 23.53 7.45 -4.50
C SER A 216 23.41 5.93 -4.61
N ARG A 217 24.53 5.22 -4.60
CA ARG A 217 24.52 3.75 -4.54
C ARG A 217 23.69 3.25 -3.35
N GLN A 218 23.91 3.85 -2.17
CA GLN A 218 23.17 3.52 -0.95
C GLN A 218 21.66 3.71 -1.10
N HIS A 219 21.22 4.78 -1.78
CA HIS A 219 19.79 4.99 -2.03
C HIS A 219 19.17 3.87 -2.88
N PHE A 220 19.86 3.43 -3.94
CA PHE A 220 19.38 2.32 -4.77
C PHE A 220 19.47 0.96 -4.06
N ASP A 221 20.49 0.74 -3.23
CA ASP A 221 20.58 -0.45 -2.37
C ASP A 221 19.42 -0.49 -1.37
N ASN A 222 19.05 0.66 -0.79
CA ASN A 222 17.89 0.79 0.09
C ASN A 222 16.58 0.53 -0.67
N LEU A 223 16.40 1.07 -1.88
CA LEU A 223 15.23 0.80 -2.72
C LEU A 223 15.07 -0.71 -2.98
N LYS A 224 16.17 -1.39 -3.32
CA LYS A 224 16.17 -2.83 -3.56
C LYS A 224 15.86 -3.63 -2.29
N SER A 225 16.44 -3.24 -1.16
CA SER A 225 16.27 -3.94 0.12
C SER A 225 14.84 -3.82 0.67
N ASN A 226 14.25 -2.62 0.58
CA ASN A 226 12.91 -2.31 1.09
C ASN A 226 11.79 -2.61 0.08
N HIS A 227 12.13 -3.12 -1.10
CA HIS A 227 11.14 -3.53 -2.10
C HIS A 227 10.23 -4.61 -1.53
N GLN A 228 8.94 -4.41 -1.75
CA GLN A 228 7.88 -5.33 -1.38
C GLN A 228 6.95 -5.43 -2.58
N THR A 229 6.56 -6.65 -2.93
CA THR A 229 5.48 -6.86 -3.87
C THR A 229 4.18 -6.56 -3.15
N HIS A 230 3.35 -5.75 -3.80
CA HIS A 230 2.07 -5.32 -3.28
C HIS A 230 1.07 -5.27 -4.43
N TYR A 231 -0.10 -5.84 -4.22
CA TYR A 231 -1.23 -5.68 -5.12
C TYR A 231 -2.52 -5.46 -4.34
N GLU A 232 -3.43 -4.76 -4.98
CA GLU A 232 -4.76 -4.43 -4.46
C GLU A 232 -5.82 -4.92 -5.43
N GLN A 233 -6.97 -5.32 -4.91
CA GLN A 233 -8.14 -5.68 -5.70
C GLN A 233 -9.42 -5.27 -4.98
N PHE A 234 -10.28 -4.52 -5.65
CA PHE A 234 -11.62 -4.23 -5.16
C PHE A 234 -12.54 -5.43 -5.37
N GLY A 235 -13.50 -5.61 -4.47
CA GLY A 235 -14.52 -6.65 -4.54
C GLY A 235 -15.64 -6.37 -3.55
N VAL A 236 -16.44 -7.39 -3.27
CA VAL A 236 -17.55 -7.32 -2.33
C VAL A 236 -17.37 -8.39 -1.28
N LEU A 237 -17.40 -8.00 -0.01
CA LEU A 237 -17.48 -8.92 1.12
C LEU A 237 -18.95 -9.06 1.52
N ARG A 238 -19.47 -10.28 1.49
CA ARG A 238 -20.74 -10.64 2.13
C ARG A 238 -20.43 -11.42 3.38
N ALA A 239 -20.94 -10.98 4.53
CA ALA A 239 -20.65 -11.62 5.80
C ALA A 239 -21.90 -11.76 6.65
N SER A 240 -22.06 -12.94 7.25
CA SER A 240 -22.98 -13.15 8.36
C SER A 240 -22.21 -12.92 9.66
N VAL A 241 -22.72 -12.02 10.49
CA VAL A 241 -22.09 -11.56 11.71
C VAL A 241 -23.04 -11.79 12.87
N LYS A 242 -22.61 -12.53 13.88
CA LYS A 242 -23.36 -12.69 15.13
C LYS A 242 -22.61 -11.96 16.24
N ILE A 243 -23.29 -11.08 16.96
CA ILE A 243 -22.79 -10.38 18.14
C ILE A 243 -23.71 -10.74 19.30
N ASP A 244 -23.16 -11.45 20.28
CA ASP A 244 -23.88 -12.16 21.33
C ASP A 244 -24.93 -13.09 20.72
N ASP A 245 -26.23 -12.78 20.88
CA ASP A 245 -27.34 -13.56 20.33
C ASP A 245 -28.00 -12.93 19.09
N VAL A 246 -27.49 -11.79 18.61
CA VAL A 246 -28.09 -11.04 17.49
C VAL A 246 -27.28 -11.27 16.22
N ALA A 247 -27.96 -11.69 15.16
CA ALA A 247 -27.38 -11.89 13.83
C ALA A 247 -27.62 -10.70 12.91
N TYR A 248 -26.63 -10.41 12.07
CA TYR A 248 -26.62 -9.35 11.08
C TYR A 248 -26.00 -9.89 9.79
N ASP A 249 -26.61 -9.59 8.65
CA ASP A 249 -25.98 -9.83 7.35
C ASP A 249 -25.53 -8.50 6.77
N ILE A 250 -24.25 -8.39 6.45
CA ILE A 250 -23.65 -7.18 5.89
C ILE A 250 -23.05 -7.46 4.52
N GLU A 251 -23.19 -6.49 3.62
CA GLU A 251 -22.52 -6.44 2.33
C GLU A 251 -21.69 -5.16 2.26
N LEU A 252 -20.38 -5.30 2.01
CA LEU A 252 -19.40 -4.22 2.03
C LEU A 252 -18.64 -4.15 0.72
N ASP A 253 -18.56 -2.94 0.14
CA ASP A 253 -17.58 -2.65 -0.91
C ASP A 253 -16.20 -2.65 -0.29
N THR A 254 -15.33 -3.54 -0.77
CA THR A 254 -14.14 -3.92 -0.04
C THR A 254 -12.91 -3.89 -0.92
N LEU A 255 -11.84 -3.25 -0.46
CA LEU A 255 -10.51 -3.43 -0.99
C LEU A 255 -9.82 -4.57 -0.22
N ARG A 256 -9.22 -5.50 -0.96
CA ARG A 256 -8.29 -6.48 -0.41
C ARG A 256 -6.89 -6.20 -0.95
N ASP A 257 -5.88 -6.34 -0.10
CA ASP A 257 -4.49 -6.32 -0.51
C ASP A 257 -3.70 -7.54 -0.04
N HIS A 258 -2.58 -7.74 -0.71
CA HIS A 258 -1.52 -8.65 -0.28
C HIS A 258 -0.19 -7.96 -0.46
N SER A 259 0.61 -7.96 0.59
CA SER A 259 1.92 -7.33 0.61
C SER A 259 2.97 -8.23 1.22
N PHE A 260 4.06 -8.51 0.52
CA PHE A 260 5.14 -9.34 1.03
C PHE A 260 6.50 -8.88 0.50
N GLY A 261 7.55 -9.20 1.25
CA GLY A 261 8.89 -8.86 0.85
C GLY A 261 9.94 -9.33 1.84
N ASN A 262 11.18 -8.91 1.61
CA ASN A 262 12.29 -9.35 2.44
C ASN A 262 12.12 -8.91 3.90
N HIS A 263 11.65 -7.68 4.13
CA HIS A 263 11.36 -7.18 5.46
C HIS A 263 10.43 -5.95 5.42
N ARG A 264 9.86 -5.62 6.59
CA ARG A 264 9.14 -4.36 6.81
C ARG A 264 9.42 -3.84 8.21
N GLU A 265 9.96 -2.62 8.27
CA GLU A 265 10.22 -1.87 9.51
C GLU A 265 9.36 -0.61 9.53
N TRP A 266 8.33 -0.61 10.38
CA TRP A 266 7.40 0.51 10.49
C TRP A 266 8.08 1.83 10.88
N ARG A 267 9.20 1.78 11.61
CA ARG A 267 9.97 2.98 11.99
C ARG A 267 10.60 3.71 10.80
N GLN A 268 10.70 3.06 9.64
CA GLN A 268 11.18 3.73 8.42
C GLN A 268 10.12 4.66 7.84
N PHE A 269 8.83 4.36 8.06
CA PHE A 269 7.74 5.21 7.60
C PHE A 269 7.69 6.46 8.45
N ARG A 270 7.75 7.62 7.80
CA ARG A 270 7.50 8.90 8.47
C ARG A 270 5.99 9.15 8.58
N ARG A 271 5.28 8.97 7.47
CA ARG A 271 3.84 9.20 7.35
C ARG A 271 3.32 8.58 6.05
N TYR A 272 2.07 8.16 6.04
CA TYR A 272 1.34 7.86 4.81
C TYR A 272 -0.13 8.22 5.00
N GLY A 273 -0.82 8.43 3.88
CA GLY A 273 -2.26 8.60 3.84
C GLY A 273 -2.78 7.88 2.60
N LEU A 274 -3.64 6.90 2.81
CA LEU A 274 -4.30 6.11 1.78
C LEU A 274 -5.80 6.32 1.91
N HIS A 275 -6.48 6.53 0.79
CA HIS A 275 -7.92 6.70 0.71
C HIS A 275 -8.46 5.58 -0.17
N PHE A 276 -9.46 4.88 0.35
CA PHE A 276 -10.16 3.83 -0.34
C PHE A 276 -11.64 4.16 -0.30
N PHE A 277 -12.26 4.31 -1.46
CA PHE A 277 -13.69 4.59 -1.52
C PHE A 277 -14.31 4.14 -2.82
N SER A 278 -15.63 4.08 -2.75
CA SER A 278 -16.54 3.54 -3.75
C SER A 278 -17.58 4.60 -4.06
N ALA A 279 -17.74 4.95 -5.33
CA ALA A 279 -18.77 5.89 -5.76
C ALA A 279 -20.04 5.15 -6.20
N GLU A 280 -21.18 5.83 -6.14
CA GLU A 280 -22.49 5.28 -6.51
C GLU A 280 -22.56 4.83 -7.98
N ASN A 281 -21.76 5.45 -8.85
CA ASN A 281 -21.65 5.07 -10.26
C ASN A 281 -20.85 3.76 -10.48
N GLY A 282 -20.35 3.14 -9.40
CA GLY A 282 -19.56 1.91 -9.41
C GLY A 282 -18.05 2.12 -9.54
N ASP A 283 -17.58 3.36 -9.69
CA ASP A 283 -16.14 3.64 -9.72
C ASP A 283 -15.50 3.35 -8.36
N ARG A 284 -14.27 2.84 -8.38
CA ARG A 284 -13.50 2.49 -7.16
C ARG A 284 -12.17 3.22 -7.16
N PHE A 285 -11.78 3.72 -6.00
CA PHE A 285 -10.65 4.63 -5.84
C PHE A 285 -9.71 4.08 -4.79
N SER A 286 -8.45 3.85 -5.15
CA SER A 286 -7.33 3.65 -4.23
C SER A 286 -6.30 4.72 -4.52
N LEU A 287 -5.99 5.57 -3.56
CA LEU A 287 -5.10 6.71 -3.79
C LEU A 287 -4.42 7.18 -2.52
N GLY A 288 -3.16 7.57 -2.65
CA GLY A 288 -2.42 8.00 -1.48
C GLY A 288 -1.03 8.51 -1.72
N LYS A 289 -0.42 8.92 -0.61
CA LYS A 289 0.95 9.39 -0.52
C LYS A 289 1.67 8.61 0.57
N ILE A 290 2.89 8.20 0.28
CA ILE A 290 3.78 7.53 1.24
C ILE A 290 5.05 8.35 1.41
N CYS A 291 5.43 8.59 2.65
CA CYS A 291 6.72 9.14 3.06
C CYS A 291 7.49 8.07 3.83
N LEU A 292 8.45 7.46 3.14
CA LEU A 292 9.41 6.47 3.62
C LEU A 292 10.82 7.03 3.31
N PRO A 293 11.35 8.01 4.07
CA PRO A 293 12.47 8.86 3.64
C PRO A 293 13.76 8.14 3.22
N ILE A 294 13.96 6.89 3.67
CA ILE A 294 15.06 6.04 3.22
C ILE A 294 14.99 5.67 1.73
N SER A 295 13.79 5.69 1.15
CA SER A 295 13.48 5.30 -0.23
C SER A 295 12.72 6.38 -0.99
N PHE A 296 11.67 6.94 -0.40
CA PHE A 296 10.83 7.98 -0.99
C PHE A 296 10.37 8.96 0.08
N SER A 297 10.82 10.20 -0.01
CA SER A 297 10.26 11.28 0.79
C SER A 297 8.86 11.68 0.31
N ARG A 298 8.53 11.39 -0.96
CA ARG A 298 7.23 11.67 -1.60
C ARG A 298 6.92 10.63 -2.68
N LEU A 299 6.21 9.57 -2.31
CA LEU A 299 5.70 8.60 -3.27
C LEU A 299 4.20 8.80 -3.48
N THR A 300 3.79 9.07 -4.71
CA THR A 300 2.38 9.02 -5.12
C THR A 300 2.03 7.61 -5.55
N VAL A 301 0.93 7.08 -5.03
CA VAL A 301 0.43 5.74 -5.37
C VAL A 301 -1.07 5.78 -5.60
N GLY A 302 -1.58 4.85 -6.41
CA GLY A 302 -3.01 4.65 -6.57
C GLY A 302 -3.47 4.40 -7.99
N TYR A 303 -4.76 4.14 -8.11
CA TYR A 303 -5.50 3.91 -9.34
C TYR A 303 -7.00 4.18 -9.17
N VAL A 304 -7.70 4.31 -10.29
CA VAL A 304 -9.15 4.36 -10.37
C VAL A 304 -9.64 3.21 -11.24
N TYR A 305 -10.53 2.38 -10.72
CA TYR A 305 -11.36 1.53 -11.56
C TYR A 305 -12.55 2.35 -12.06
N SER A 306 -12.69 2.47 -13.37
CA SER A 306 -13.87 3.09 -13.98
C SER A 306 -14.90 2.01 -14.33
N ALA A 307 -16.08 2.07 -13.73
CA ALA A 307 -17.19 1.18 -14.04
C ALA A 307 -17.70 1.39 -15.48
N LYS A 308 -17.71 2.65 -15.94
CA LYS A 308 -18.08 2.99 -17.32
C LYS A 308 -17.19 2.30 -18.36
N HIS A 309 -15.87 2.34 -18.14
CA HIS A 309 -14.90 1.77 -19.08
C HIS A 309 -14.51 0.33 -18.77
N LYS A 310 -14.92 -0.20 -17.61
CA LYS A 310 -14.57 -1.52 -17.09
C LYS A 310 -13.06 -1.78 -17.04
N GLN A 311 -12.29 -0.76 -16.69
CA GLN A 311 -10.82 -0.83 -16.65
C GLN A 311 -10.23 0.05 -15.56
N ILE A 312 -8.98 -0.23 -15.23
CA ILE A 312 -8.18 0.51 -14.26
C ILE A 312 -7.35 1.58 -14.98
N PHE A 313 -7.28 2.76 -14.37
CA PHE A 313 -6.40 3.86 -14.74
C PHE A 313 -5.45 4.18 -13.57
N PRO A 314 -4.12 4.08 -13.75
CA PRO A 314 -3.18 4.42 -12.69
C PRO A 314 -3.17 5.93 -12.43
N VAL A 315 -2.97 6.35 -11.18
CA VAL A 315 -2.82 7.76 -10.83
C VAL A 315 -1.55 8.33 -11.49
N LYS A 316 -1.74 9.39 -12.29
CA LYS A 316 -0.68 10.11 -13.03
C LYS A 316 -0.13 11.30 -12.27
N ASP A 317 -0.96 11.93 -11.44
CA ASP A 317 -0.57 13.05 -10.59
C ASP A 317 -1.52 13.21 -9.40
N CYS A 318 -1.01 13.76 -8.31
CA CYS A 318 -1.79 14.02 -7.10
C CYS A 318 -1.13 15.14 -6.30
N ASP A 319 -1.89 16.19 -5.98
CA ASP A 319 -1.37 17.36 -5.28
C ASP A 319 -1.35 17.20 -3.75
N LEU A 320 -1.86 16.10 -3.19
CA LEU A 320 -1.81 15.79 -1.75
C LEU A 320 -0.38 15.91 -1.19
N GLN A 321 -0.18 16.77 -0.20
CA GLN A 321 1.11 16.96 0.46
C GLN A 321 1.05 16.58 1.94
N LEU A 322 1.70 15.48 2.32
CA LEU A 322 1.70 14.97 3.69
C LEU A 322 2.18 16.00 4.74
N TYR A 323 3.15 16.84 4.40
CA TYR A 323 3.64 17.89 5.30
C TYR A 323 2.64 19.02 5.57
N GLN A 324 1.63 19.19 4.72
CA GLN A 324 0.55 20.17 4.92
C GLN A 324 -0.58 19.62 5.81
N HIS A 325 -0.67 18.29 5.97
CA HIS A 325 -1.80 17.63 6.62
C HIS A 325 -1.36 16.83 7.85
N GLY A 326 -1.03 17.56 8.92
CA GLY A 326 -0.88 17.01 10.28
C GLY A 326 0.50 16.51 10.66
N GLU A 327 1.55 16.94 9.96
CA GLU A 327 2.95 16.62 10.26
C GLU A 327 3.34 16.87 11.73
N PHE A 328 2.73 17.88 12.36
CA PHE A 328 2.98 18.25 13.75
C PHE A 328 2.08 17.50 14.76
N GLY A 329 1.54 16.34 14.37
CA GLY A 329 0.84 15.41 15.28
C GLY A 329 -0.68 15.53 15.31
N THR A 330 -1.26 16.60 14.77
CA THR A 330 -2.73 16.75 14.67
C THR A 330 -3.14 16.76 13.20
N PRO A 331 -3.68 15.66 12.66
CA PRO A 331 -4.32 15.65 11.35
C PRO A 331 -5.45 16.67 11.29
N PRO A 332 -5.63 17.39 10.16
CA PRO A 332 -6.80 18.24 9.99
C PRO A 332 -8.07 17.36 9.96
N LYS A 333 -9.19 17.90 10.46
CA LYS A 333 -10.50 17.22 10.37
C LYS A 333 -10.98 17.14 8.92
N ASP A 334 -10.70 18.19 8.16
CA ASP A 334 -11.08 18.32 6.75
C ASP A 334 -9.85 18.69 5.91
N PHE A 335 -9.69 18.04 4.77
CA PHE A 335 -8.73 18.41 3.76
C PHE A 335 -9.21 17.96 2.38
N ALA A 336 -8.67 18.59 1.35
CA ALA A 336 -8.97 18.26 -0.04
C ALA A 336 -7.68 18.25 -0.85
N PHE A 337 -7.70 17.48 -1.93
CA PHE A 337 -6.62 17.38 -2.90
C PHE A 337 -7.23 17.03 -4.25
N SER A 338 -6.51 17.33 -5.32
CA SER A 338 -6.83 16.96 -6.69
C SER A 338 -5.89 15.86 -7.18
N PHE A 339 -6.38 15.03 -8.09
CA PHE A 339 -5.58 14.01 -8.76
C PHE A 339 -6.05 13.80 -10.20
N THR A 340 -5.19 13.19 -11.00
CA THR A 340 -5.48 12.78 -12.39
C THR A 340 -5.13 11.31 -12.53
N ALA A 341 -6.00 10.52 -13.18
CA ALA A 341 -5.81 9.11 -13.49
C ALA A 341 -5.90 8.85 -15.00
#